data_AF-A0A0C2CFR7-F1
#
_entry.id   AF-A0A0C2CFR7-F1
#
_cell.length_a   1.000
_cell.length_b   1.000
_cell.length_c   1.000
_cell.angle_alpha   90.00
_cell.angle_beta   90.00
_cell.angle_gamma   90.00
#
_symmetry.space_group_name_H-M   'P 1'
#
loop_
_entity.id
_entity.type
_entity.pdbx_description
1 polymer ?
#
loop_
_entity_poly.entity_id
_entity_poly.type
_entity_poly.pdbx_seq_one_letter_code
_entity_poly.pdbx_strand_id
1 'polypeptide(L)'
;MLPNDGRYEASEANGQYKLSLKNTLPQDAGVYECVAKNTAGEASHTGKGAEEGPRYEAPRFSAQIQPLVVDEGKPAVFTATFTGFPEPTIRWYRNNEPIKRSAGYEVSQAKDQATLKISSCQQEDVGEYKVEASNPAGKASSVANLVLTPKVGRIAKTTIVRGGGAGMQDKPASDAPHFVSRLSDISARQGEPRLGGIC
;
A
#
# COMPACT_ATOMS: atom_id res chain seq x y z
N MET A 1 4.82 31.11 22.69
CA MET A 1 4.57 29.98 23.60
C MET A 1 4.81 28.70 22.82
N LEU A 2 5.64 27.79 23.34
CA LEU A 2 5.91 26.51 22.66
C LEU A 2 4.68 25.59 22.79
N PRO A 3 4.39 24.73 21.79
CA PRO A 3 3.32 23.73 21.88
C PRO A 3 3.52 22.80 23.10
N ASN A 4 2.46 22.55 23.88
CA ASN A 4 2.50 21.66 25.03
C ASN A 4 2.24 20.20 24.62
N ASP A 5 3.05 19.67 23.71
CA ASP A 5 2.92 18.32 23.14
C ASP A 5 3.93 17.31 23.74
N GLY A 6 4.65 17.72 24.81
CA GLY A 6 5.66 16.89 25.48
C GLY A 6 6.97 16.69 24.71
N ARG A 7 7.12 17.32 23.53
CA ARG A 7 8.34 17.25 22.71
C ARG A 7 9.37 18.32 23.08
N TYR A 8 8.95 19.35 23.80
CA TYR A 8 9.80 20.45 24.28
C TYR A 8 10.10 20.27 25.76
N GLU A 9 11.37 20.13 26.11
CA GLU A 9 11.84 19.99 27.49
C GLU A 9 12.77 21.16 27.83
N ALA A 10 12.33 22.03 28.74
CA ALA A 10 13.17 23.07 29.31
C ALA A 10 13.83 22.54 30.59
N SER A 11 15.15 22.67 30.69
CA SER A 11 15.92 22.32 31.89
C SER A 11 16.76 23.50 32.35
N GLU A 12 16.82 23.71 33.66
CA GLU A 12 17.67 24.70 34.31
C GLU A 12 18.73 24.00 35.15
N ALA A 13 20.01 24.31 34.92
CA ALA A 13 21.11 23.79 35.73
C ALA A 13 22.22 24.84 35.83
N ASN A 14 22.67 25.14 37.05
CA ASN A 14 23.80 26.05 37.32
C ASN A 14 23.69 27.44 36.64
N GLY A 15 22.49 28.03 36.60
CA GLY A 15 22.25 29.32 35.94
C GLY A 15 22.23 29.25 34.40
N GLN A 16 22.28 28.05 33.82
CA GLN A 16 22.11 27.81 32.40
C GLN A 16 20.70 27.27 32.13
N TYR A 17 20.01 27.92 31.19
CA TYR A 17 18.72 27.50 30.68
C TYR A 17 18.93 26.77 29.35
N LYS A 18 18.38 25.56 29.23
CA LYS A 18 18.48 24.72 28.03
C LYS A 18 17.10 24.29 27.57
N LEU A 19 16.84 24.41 26.27
CA LEU A 19 15.67 23.84 25.60
C LEU A 19 16.10 22.61 24.79
N SER A 20 15.50 21.46 25.06
CA SER A 20 15.75 20.20 24.36
C SER A 20 14.49 19.77 23.61
N LEU A 21 14.63 19.52 22.31
CA LEU A 21 13.53 19.02 21.47
C LEU A 21 13.71 17.51 21.25
N LYS A 22 12.67 16.73 21.51
CA LYS A 22 12.64 15.28 21.26
C LYS A 22 11.81 14.99 20.02
N ASN A 23 12.28 14.07 19.18
CA ASN A 23 11.60 13.67 17.95
C ASN A 23 11.27 14.88 17.05
N THR A 24 12.31 15.65 16.73
CA THR A 24 12.22 16.86 15.88
C THR A 24 11.63 16.51 14.52
N LEU A 25 10.54 17.18 14.19
CA LEU A 25 9.88 17.15 12.90
C LEU A 25 10.36 18.33 12.04
N PRO A 26 10.21 18.26 10.71
CA PRO A 26 10.49 19.38 9.82
C PRO A 26 9.78 20.69 10.22
N GLN A 27 8.59 20.58 10.82
CA GLN A 27 7.79 21.71 11.31
C GLN A 27 8.32 22.34 12.60
N ASP A 28 9.27 21.71 13.30
CA ASP A 28 9.94 22.27 14.48
C ASP A 28 11.17 23.11 14.07
N ALA A 29 11.44 23.24 12.76
CA ALA A 29 12.43 24.19 12.28
C ALA A 29 11.91 25.62 12.43
N GLY A 30 12.77 26.51 12.88
CA GLY A 30 12.38 27.89 13.14
C GLY A 30 13.37 28.64 14.03
N VAL A 31 13.07 29.90 14.30
CA VAL A 31 13.83 30.73 15.24
C VAL A 31 13.21 30.57 16.62
N TYR A 32 14.06 30.27 17.59
CA TYR A 32 13.66 30.15 19.00
C TYR A 32 14.17 31.37 19.75
N GLU A 33 13.25 32.06 20.42
CA GLU A 33 13.58 33.18 21.29
C GLU A 33 13.54 32.75 22.76
N CYS A 34 14.64 32.96 23.47
CA CYS A 34 14.69 32.83 24.91
C CYS A 34 14.49 34.20 25.53
N VAL A 35 13.51 34.32 26.42
CA VAL A 35 13.17 35.56 27.12
C VAL A 35 13.34 35.32 28.62
N ALA A 36 14.27 36.04 29.24
CA ALA A 36 14.49 36.06 30.68
C ALA A 36 13.89 37.35 31.28
N LYS A 37 13.02 37.21 32.29
CA LYS A 37 12.38 38.33 33.00
C LYS A 37 12.71 38.28 34.49
N ASN A 38 13.10 39.42 35.04
CA ASN A 38 13.17 39.62 36.49
C ASN A 38 12.43 40.91 36.89
N THR A 39 12.39 41.23 38.19
CA THR A 39 11.72 42.44 38.71
C THR A 39 12.35 43.77 38.25
N ALA A 40 13.55 43.74 37.67
CA ALA A 40 14.28 44.90 37.18
C ALA A 40 14.22 45.08 35.65
N GLY A 41 13.79 44.07 34.89
CA GLY A 41 13.69 44.15 33.43
C GLY A 41 13.63 42.81 32.70
N GLU A 42 13.72 42.89 31.37
CA GLU A 42 13.65 41.76 30.42
C GLU A 42 14.92 41.75 29.56
N ALA A 43 15.51 40.58 29.38
CA ALA A 43 16.57 40.34 28.41
C ALA A 43 16.16 39.18 27.49
N SER A 44 16.30 39.34 26.18
CA SER A 44 16.03 38.27 25.22
C SER A 44 17.26 37.93 24.37
N HIS A 45 17.32 36.68 23.94
CA HIS A 45 18.33 36.19 23.01
C HIS A 45 17.68 35.26 21.99
N THR A 46 17.99 35.46 20.71
CA THR A 46 17.45 34.67 19.60
C THR A 46 18.48 33.68 19.10
N GLY A 47 18.09 32.40 19.01
CA GLY A 47 18.88 31.35 18.37
C GLY A 47 18.15 30.78 17.16
N LYS A 48 18.88 30.45 16.09
CA LYS A 48 18.34 29.62 15.02
C LYS A 48 18.19 28.19 15.57
N GLY A 49 16.99 27.63 15.45
CA GLY A 49 16.73 26.22 15.74
C GLY A 49 17.27 25.31 14.64
N ALA A 50 16.83 24.04 14.65
CA ALA A 50 17.17 23.09 13.61
C ALA A 50 16.82 23.63 12.20
N GLU A 51 17.68 23.37 11.21
CA GLU A 51 17.38 23.68 9.80
C GLU A 51 16.10 22.94 9.35
N GLU A 52 15.34 23.52 8.41
CA GLU A 52 14.18 22.84 7.82
C GLU A 52 14.63 21.53 7.17
N GLY A 53 14.41 20.42 7.88
CA GLY A 53 14.56 19.09 7.32
C GLY A 53 13.56 18.88 6.17
N PRO A 54 13.82 17.94 5.25
CA PRO A 54 12.86 17.56 4.22
C PRO A 54 11.49 17.25 4.83
N ARG A 55 10.44 17.85 4.27
CA ARG A 55 9.06 17.66 4.73
C ARG A 55 8.68 16.19 4.62
N TYR A 56 7.97 15.70 5.62
CA TYR A 56 7.44 14.35 5.62
C TYR A 56 6.35 14.24 4.55
N GLU A 57 6.45 13.20 3.72
CA GLU A 57 5.54 12.89 2.62
C GLU A 57 4.96 11.50 2.82
N ALA A 58 3.64 11.39 2.88
CA ALA A 58 2.95 10.12 3.02
C ALA A 58 3.27 9.19 1.83
N PRO A 59 3.33 7.86 2.05
CA PRO A 59 3.66 6.94 0.98
C PRO A 59 2.57 6.98 -0.09
N ARG A 60 2.96 6.89 -1.36
CA ARG A 60 2.02 6.76 -2.49
C ARG A 60 2.58 5.76 -3.48
N PHE A 61 1.72 4.88 -3.99
CA PHE A 61 2.08 4.00 -5.10
C PHE A 61 1.91 4.75 -6.43
N SER A 62 3.04 5.07 -7.08
CA SER A 62 3.07 5.61 -8.43
C SER A 62 2.77 4.54 -9.48
N ALA A 63 3.10 3.27 -9.19
CA ALA A 63 2.67 2.12 -9.96
C ALA A 63 2.11 1.04 -9.02
N GLN A 64 0.88 0.63 -9.28
CA GLN A 64 0.15 -0.41 -8.54
C GLN A 64 0.59 -1.80 -9.02
N ILE A 65 0.54 -2.79 -8.12
CA ILE A 65 0.69 -4.20 -8.55
C ILE A 65 -0.44 -4.57 -9.51
N GLN A 66 -0.12 -5.43 -10.48
CA GLN A 66 -1.07 -5.89 -11.50
C GLN A 66 -1.48 -7.34 -11.25
N PRO A 67 -2.70 -7.75 -11.60
CA PRO A 67 -3.11 -9.14 -11.53
C PRO A 67 -2.28 -9.99 -12.50
N LEU A 68 -1.99 -11.23 -12.09
CA LEU A 68 -1.14 -12.16 -12.85
C LEU A 68 -1.87 -13.47 -13.11
N VAL A 69 -1.70 -14.00 -14.32
CA VAL A 69 -2.10 -15.35 -14.71
C VAL A 69 -0.83 -16.11 -15.08
N VAL A 70 -0.54 -17.20 -14.35
CA VAL A 70 0.74 -17.91 -14.46
C VAL A 70 0.50 -19.41 -14.59
N ASP A 71 1.27 -20.12 -15.42
CA ASP A 71 1.16 -21.57 -15.49
C ASP A 71 1.64 -22.22 -14.17
N GLU A 72 0.95 -23.27 -13.74
CA GLU A 72 1.34 -24.02 -12.54
C GLU A 72 2.83 -24.43 -12.59
N GLY A 73 3.58 -24.13 -11.52
CA GLY A 73 5.00 -24.39 -11.39
C GLY A 73 5.94 -23.40 -12.11
N LYS A 74 5.40 -22.32 -12.71
CA LYS A 74 6.21 -21.18 -13.19
C LYS A 74 6.35 -20.12 -12.09
N PRO A 75 7.40 -19.27 -12.14
CA PRO A 75 7.55 -18.16 -11.21
C PRO A 75 6.58 -17.02 -11.51
N ALA A 76 6.19 -16.27 -10.48
CA ALA A 76 5.42 -15.02 -10.59
C ALA A 76 6.18 -13.86 -9.94
N VAL A 77 6.02 -12.65 -10.46
CA VAL A 77 6.68 -11.44 -9.94
C VAL A 77 5.69 -10.30 -9.87
N PHE A 78 5.39 -9.84 -8.66
CA PHE A 78 4.66 -8.60 -8.42
C PHE A 78 5.64 -7.47 -8.22
N THR A 79 5.39 -6.34 -8.89
CA THR A 79 6.21 -5.14 -8.78
C THR A 79 5.31 -3.93 -8.56
N ALA A 80 5.67 -3.09 -7.61
CA ALA A 80 5.05 -1.80 -7.36
C ALA A 80 6.11 -0.72 -7.21
N THR A 81 5.78 0.49 -7.67
CA THR A 81 6.64 1.67 -7.50
C THR A 81 5.98 2.61 -6.51
N PHE A 82 6.75 3.14 -5.57
CA PHE A 82 6.25 4.00 -4.51
C PHE A 82 7.14 5.22 -4.27
N THR A 83 6.54 6.26 -3.73
CA THR A 83 7.20 7.47 -3.23
C THR A 83 6.86 7.65 -1.76
N GLY A 84 7.67 8.42 -1.03
CA GLY A 84 7.38 8.79 0.36
C GLY A 84 8.66 9.20 1.09
N PHE A 85 8.52 10.09 2.06
CA PHE A 85 9.62 10.56 2.90
C PHE A 85 9.17 10.65 4.38
N PRO A 86 9.92 10.13 5.35
CA PRO A 86 11.09 9.25 5.24
C PRO A 86 10.81 7.95 4.46
N GLU A 87 11.86 7.20 4.11
CA GLU A 87 11.75 5.97 3.33
C GLU A 87 10.69 5.01 3.91
N PRO A 88 9.65 4.66 3.13
CA PRO A 88 8.59 3.79 3.61
C PRO A 88 9.07 2.37 3.91
N THR A 89 8.54 1.79 4.99
CA THR A 89 8.66 0.35 5.25
C THR A 89 7.62 -0.42 4.43
N ILE A 90 8.06 -1.43 3.68
CA ILE A 90 7.19 -2.26 2.84
C ILE A 90 6.83 -3.58 3.53
N ARG A 91 5.55 -3.97 3.43
CA ARG A 91 5.04 -5.27 3.90
C ARG A 91 4.16 -5.90 2.83
N TRP A 92 4.29 -7.22 2.67
CA TRP A 92 3.50 -8.01 1.72
C TRP A 92 2.57 -8.95 2.46
N TYR A 93 1.40 -9.17 1.89
CA TYR A 93 0.35 -10.02 2.43
C TYR A 93 -0.23 -10.90 1.33
N ARG A 94 -0.62 -12.12 1.69
CA ARG A 94 -1.40 -13.04 0.86
C ARG A 94 -2.66 -13.40 1.64
N ASN A 95 -3.84 -13.14 1.07
CA ASN A 95 -5.13 -13.37 1.72
C ASN A 95 -5.19 -12.76 3.14
N ASN A 96 -4.68 -11.53 3.29
CA ASN A 96 -4.51 -10.80 4.56
C ASN A 96 -3.50 -11.38 5.57
N GLU A 97 -2.79 -12.46 5.25
CA GLU A 97 -1.71 -12.98 6.08
C GLU A 97 -0.35 -12.42 5.66
N PRO A 98 0.52 -12.02 6.60
CA PRO A 98 1.82 -11.46 6.28
C PRO A 98 2.75 -12.50 5.63
N ILE A 99 3.30 -12.17 4.47
CA ILE A 99 4.27 -13.02 3.78
C ILE A 99 5.63 -12.84 4.45
N LYS A 100 6.23 -13.96 4.88
CA LYS A 100 7.60 -14.01 5.39
C LYS A 100 8.55 -14.42 4.28
N ARG A 101 9.76 -13.86 4.28
CA ARG A 101 10.84 -14.30 3.38
C ARG A 101 11.13 -15.78 3.63
N SER A 102 11.15 -16.56 2.56
CA SER A 102 11.41 -18.00 2.56
C SER A 102 11.95 -18.44 1.20
N ALA A 103 12.33 -19.71 1.03
CA ALA A 103 12.84 -20.22 -0.25
C ALA A 103 11.82 -20.10 -1.42
N GLY A 104 10.52 -20.08 -1.11
CA GLY A 104 9.45 -19.90 -2.10
C GLY A 104 9.07 -18.44 -2.35
N TYR A 105 9.40 -17.54 -1.41
CA TYR A 105 8.98 -16.13 -1.41
C TYR A 105 10.17 -15.21 -1.20
N GLU A 106 10.60 -14.55 -2.28
CA GLU A 106 11.66 -13.56 -2.27
C GLU A 106 11.06 -12.14 -2.24
N VAL A 107 11.34 -11.39 -1.18
CA VAL A 107 10.88 -9.99 -1.02
C VAL A 107 12.07 -9.06 -1.13
N SER A 108 12.10 -8.22 -2.16
CA SER A 108 13.09 -7.17 -2.34
C SER A 108 12.46 -5.77 -2.29
N GLN A 109 13.21 -4.84 -1.74
CA GLN A 109 12.84 -3.43 -1.64
C GLN A 109 14.04 -2.61 -2.11
N ALA A 110 13.79 -1.74 -3.09
CA ALA A 110 14.65 -0.65 -3.49
C ALA A 110 14.04 0.69 -3.01
N LYS A 111 14.74 1.80 -3.25
CA LYS A 111 14.35 3.15 -2.80
C LYS A 111 12.93 3.55 -3.21
N ASP A 112 12.51 3.14 -4.41
CA ASP A 112 11.25 3.51 -5.04
C ASP A 112 10.47 2.31 -5.58
N GLN A 113 10.96 1.08 -5.37
CA GLN A 113 10.35 -0.13 -5.93
C GLN A 113 10.28 -1.26 -4.92
N ALA A 114 9.12 -1.90 -4.84
CA ALA A 114 8.87 -3.10 -4.06
C ALA A 114 8.61 -4.26 -5.01
N THR A 115 9.28 -5.39 -4.78
CA THR A 115 9.12 -6.60 -5.59
C THR A 115 8.91 -7.82 -4.70
N LEU A 116 7.90 -8.61 -5.06
CA LEU A 116 7.64 -9.94 -4.50
C LEU A 116 7.77 -10.96 -5.62
N LYS A 117 8.71 -11.89 -5.47
CA LYS A 117 8.91 -13.00 -6.40
C LYS A 117 8.53 -14.32 -5.74
N ILE A 118 7.74 -15.09 -6.45
CA ILE A 118 7.30 -16.44 -6.10
C ILE A 118 8.03 -17.40 -7.02
N SER A 119 8.84 -18.30 -6.46
CA SER A 119 9.76 -19.14 -7.24
C SER A 119 9.04 -20.20 -8.10
N SER A 120 7.97 -20.78 -7.58
CA SER A 120 7.19 -21.83 -8.25
C SER A 120 5.75 -21.76 -7.75
N CYS A 121 4.84 -21.21 -8.56
CA CYS A 121 3.47 -20.99 -8.13
C CYS A 121 2.69 -22.31 -8.12
N GLN A 122 2.16 -22.67 -6.96
CA GLN A 122 1.30 -23.83 -6.73
C GLN A 122 -0.15 -23.41 -6.49
N GLN A 123 -1.07 -24.39 -6.46
CA GLN A 123 -2.49 -24.11 -6.22
C GLN A 123 -2.73 -23.40 -4.87
N GLU A 124 -1.90 -23.65 -3.86
CA GLU A 124 -1.94 -22.93 -2.57
C GLU A 124 -1.50 -21.47 -2.62
N ASP A 125 -0.82 -21.04 -3.69
CA ASP A 125 -0.35 -19.66 -3.86
C ASP A 125 -1.39 -18.77 -4.55
N VAL A 126 -2.45 -19.37 -5.12
CA VAL A 126 -3.57 -18.61 -5.70
C VAL A 126 -4.26 -17.78 -4.62
N GLY A 127 -4.48 -16.51 -4.90
CA GLY A 127 -5.12 -15.61 -3.94
C GLY A 127 -4.91 -14.14 -4.22
N GLU A 128 -5.34 -13.34 -3.24
CA GLU A 128 -5.17 -11.89 -3.24
C GLU A 128 -3.83 -11.53 -2.60
N TYR A 129 -3.01 -10.79 -3.32
CA TYR A 129 -1.75 -10.24 -2.85
C TYR A 129 -1.92 -8.75 -2.57
N LYS A 130 -1.44 -8.31 -1.40
CA LYS A 130 -1.45 -6.91 -0.99
C LYS A 130 -0.06 -6.46 -0.62
N VAL A 131 0.33 -5.28 -1.08
CA VAL A 131 1.53 -4.57 -0.61
C VAL A 131 1.10 -3.33 0.18
N GLU A 132 1.72 -3.11 1.33
CA GLU A 132 1.51 -1.94 2.20
C GLU A 132 2.83 -1.19 2.39
N ALA A 133 2.81 0.12 2.14
CA ALA A 133 3.91 1.03 2.42
C ALA A 133 3.53 1.93 3.60
N SER A 134 4.39 2.03 4.61
CA SER A 134 4.13 2.80 5.83
C SER A 134 5.32 3.66 6.22
N ASN A 135 5.09 4.92 6.55
CA ASN A 135 6.07 5.80 7.18
C ASN A 135 5.37 6.66 8.28
N PRO A 136 6.09 7.52 9.01
CA PRO A 136 5.49 8.39 10.03
C PRO A 136 4.42 9.36 9.51
N ALA A 137 4.43 9.67 8.21
CA ALA A 137 3.48 10.59 7.58
C ALA A 137 2.18 9.90 7.14
N GLY A 138 2.17 8.56 7.04
CA GLY A 138 0.97 7.82 6.68
C GLY A 138 1.23 6.43 6.11
N LYS A 139 0.21 5.89 5.45
CA LYS A 139 0.24 4.57 4.82
C LYS A 139 -0.43 4.58 3.45
N ALA A 140 0.01 3.70 2.56
CA ALA A 140 -0.67 3.37 1.32
C ALA A 140 -0.66 1.86 1.09
N SER A 141 -1.58 1.36 0.28
CA SER A 141 -1.62 -0.06 -0.10
C SER A 141 -2.07 -0.26 -1.54
N SER A 142 -1.64 -1.38 -2.12
CA SER A 142 -2.02 -1.84 -3.46
C SER A 142 -2.35 -3.33 -3.43
N VAL A 143 -3.32 -3.77 -4.24
CA VAL A 143 -3.90 -5.12 -4.20
C VAL A 143 -4.03 -5.69 -5.61
N ALA A 144 -3.67 -6.96 -5.81
CA ALA A 144 -3.85 -7.69 -7.06
C ALA A 144 -4.01 -9.19 -6.83
N ASN A 145 -4.62 -9.88 -7.79
CA ASN A 145 -4.87 -11.33 -7.70
C ASN A 145 -3.85 -12.15 -8.50
N LEU A 146 -3.46 -13.31 -7.97
CA LEU A 146 -2.72 -14.35 -8.69
C LEU A 146 -3.67 -15.49 -9.05
N VAL A 147 -3.70 -15.88 -10.32
CA VAL A 147 -4.47 -17.02 -10.82
C VAL A 147 -3.53 -17.97 -11.57
N LEU A 148 -3.79 -19.27 -11.46
CA LEU A 148 -3.03 -20.28 -12.21
C LEU A 148 -3.77 -20.82 -13.42
N THR A 149 -3.01 -21.05 -14.49
CA THR A 149 -3.42 -21.87 -15.62
C THR A 149 -2.99 -23.32 -15.34
N PRO A 150 -3.92 -24.29 -15.28
CA PRO A 150 -3.58 -25.69 -15.09
C PRO A 150 -2.68 -26.19 -16.21
N LYS A 151 -1.70 -27.06 -15.88
CA LYS A 151 -0.96 -27.78 -16.93
C LYS A 151 -1.93 -28.64 -17.73
N VAL A 152 -2.05 -28.36 -19.02
CA VAL A 152 -2.80 -29.19 -19.97
C VAL A 152 -2.25 -30.62 -19.88
N GLY A 153 -2.98 -31.53 -19.22
CA GLY A 153 -2.53 -32.91 -18.99
C GLY A 153 -3.05 -33.58 -17.73
N ARG A 154 -3.49 -32.85 -16.70
CA ARG A 154 -4.24 -33.45 -15.57
C ARG A 154 -5.73 -33.51 -15.90
N ILE A 155 -6.10 -34.45 -16.75
CA ILE A 155 -7.46 -34.99 -16.70
C ILE A 155 -7.55 -35.66 -15.33
N ALA A 156 -8.28 -35.07 -14.38
CA ALA A 156 -8.66 -35.78 -13.18
C ALA A 156 -9.35 -37.07 -13.64
N LYS A 157 -8.67 -38.22 -13.45
CA LYS A 157 -9.26 -39.54 -13.67
C LYS A 157 -10.43 -39.66 -12.70
N THR A 158 -11.60 -39.19 -13.11
CA THR A 158 -12.86 -39.54 -12.48
C THR A 158 -13.10 -40.98 -12.90
N THR A 159 -12.67 -41.92 -12.05
CA THR A 159 -13.08 -43.32 -12.15
C THR A 159 -14.58 -43.36 -11.89
N ILE A 160 -15.36 -43.25 -12.96
CA ILE A 160 -16.77 -43.62 -12.94
C ILE A 160 -16.79 -45.13 -12.75
N VAL A 161 -17.13 -45.58 -11.55
CA VAL A 161 -17.35 -47.00 -11.26
C VAL A 161 -18.57 -47.43 -12.09
N ARG A 162 -18.38 -48.45 -12.94
CA ARG A 162 -19.39 -48.97 -13.87
C ARG A 162 -20.69 -49.33 -13.15
N GLY A 163 -21.79 -48.83 -13.69
CA GLY A 163 -23.14 -49.30 -13.43
C GLY A 163 -24.08 -48.99 -14.60
N GLY A 164 -23.97 -49.78 -15.67
CA GLY A 164 -25.04 -50.14 -16.63
C GLY A 164 -25.86 -49.05 -17.35
N GLY A 165 -25.82 -49.06 -18.69
CA GLY A 165 -26.91 -48.53 -19.52
C GLY A 165 -26.47 -47.85 -20.81
N ALA A 166 -26.91 -48.39 -21.94
CA ALA A 166 -26.54 -48.03 -23.31
C ALA A 166 -26.94 -46.61 -23.74
N GLY A 167 -26.19 -46.04 -24.70
CA GLY A 167 -26.57 -44.84 -25.44
C GLY A 167 -25.38 -44.17 -26.13
N MET A 168 -25.07 -44.60 -27.36
CA MET A 168 -24.07 -43.97 -28.23
C MET A 168 -24.70 -42.75 -28.93
N GLN A 169 -24.16 -41.55 -28.71
CA GLN A 169 -24.39 -40.41 -29.61
C GLN A 169 -23.23 -39.43 -29.52
N ASP A 170 -22.43 -39.39 -30.60
CA ASP A 170 -21.37 -38.42 -30.81
C ASP A 170 -21.93 -37.00 -30.93
N LYS A 171 -21.47 -36.08 -30.07
CA LYS A 171 -21.54 -34.64 -30.31
C LYS A 171 -20.20 -34.00 -29.91
N PRO A 172 -19.54 -33.23 -30.80
CA PRO A 172 -18.31 -32.54 -30.45
C PRO A 172 -18.59 -31.43 -29.43
N ALA A 173 -17.71 -31.31 -28.45
CA ALA A 173 -17.73 -30.28 -27.42
C ALA A 173 -17.33 -28.92 -28.02
N SER A 174 -18.31 -28.05 -28.23
CA SER A 174 -18.10 -26.61 -28.39
C SER A 174 -18.90 -25.87 -27.31
N ASP A 175 -18.22 -25.30 -26.33
CA ASP A 175 -18.18 -23.85 -26.15
C ASP A 175 -17.58 -23.46 -24.79
N ALA A 176 -16.69 -22.47 -24.86
CA ALA A 176 -16.13 -21.74 -23.74
C ALA A 176 -17.24 -21.08 -22.89
N PRO A 177 -17.01 -20.77 -21.60
CA PRO A 177 -18.02 -20.11 -20.78
C PRO A 177 -18.44 -18.77 -21.40
N HIS A 178 -19.70 -18.70 -21.84
CA HIS A 178 -20.35 -17.49 -22.32
C HIS A 178 -20.95 -16.70 -21.15
N PHE A 179 -20.75 -15.37 -21.15
CA PHE A 179 -21.34 -14.45 -20.18
C PHE A 179 -22.88 -14.52 -20.26
N VAL A 180 -23.52 -14.93 -19.17
CA VAL A 180 -24.98 -15.11 -19.10
C VAL A 180 -25.71 -13.81 -18.74
N SER A 181 -25.35 -12.68 -19.38
CA SER A 181 -26.16 -11.45 -19.39
C SER A 181 -25.50 -10.34 -20.22
N ARG A 182 -26.29 -9.62 -21.02
CA ARG A 182 -25.88 -8.34 -21.59
C ARG A 182 -25.91 -7.29 -20.47
N LEU A 183 -24.79 -6.61 -20.24
CA LEU A 183 -24.75 -5.40 -19.40
C LEU A 183 -25.80 -4.42 -19.94
N SER A 184 -26.80 -4.09 -19.12
CA SER A 184 -27.77 -3.04 -19.43
C SER A 184 -27.10 -1.66 -19.33
N ASP A 185 -27.35 -0.80 -20.31
CA ASP A 185 -26.76 0.52 -20.44
C ASP A 185 -26.94 1.37 -19.18
N ILE A 186 -25.83 1.86 -18.63
CA ILE A 186 -25.83 2.82 -17.52
C ILE A 186 -26.25 4.17 -18.10
N SER A 187 -27.54 4.50 -18.00
CA SER A 187 -28.04 5.82 -18.39
C SER A 187 -27.57 6.87 -17.40
N ALA A 188 -26.58 7.68 -17.80
CA ALA A 188 -26.16 8.87 -17.07
C ALA A 188 -27.28 9.92 -17.11
N ARG A 189 -27.72 10.39 -15.93
CA ARG A 189 -28.71 11.47 -15.83
C ARG A 189 -28.03 12.80 -16.14
N GLN A 190 -28.38 13.43 -17.26
CA GLN A 190 -27.98 14.81 -17.55
C GLN A 190 -28.78 15.75 -16.64
N GLY A 191 -28.10 16.55 -15.83
CA GLY A 191 -28.73 17.57 -15.00
C GLY A 191 -29.36 18.66 -15.88
N GLU A 192 -30.68 18.82 -15.79
CA GLU A 192 -31.39 19.89 -16.48
C GLU A 192 -31.06 21.26 -15.87
N PRO A 193 -30.68 22.26 -16.68
CA PRO A 193 -30.67 23.65 -16.24
C PRO A 193 -32.11 24.19 -16.27
N ARG A 194 -32.63 24.59 -15.10
CA ARG A 194 -33.92 25.31 -15.03
C ARG A 194 -33.75 26.73 -15.54
N LEU A 195 -34.02 26.93 -16.82
CA LEU A 195 -34.40 28.23 -17.37
C LEU A 195 -35.89 28.43 -17.14
N GLY A 196 -36.24 29.45 -16.36
CA GLY A 196 -37.60 29.93 -16.17
C GLY A 196 -37.62 31.42 -15.92
N GLY A 197 -37.60 32.21 -17.00
CA GLY A 197 -38.42 33.43 -17.06
C GLY A 197 -39.75 33.04 -17.75
N ILE A 198 -40.87 33.73 -17.65
CA ILE A 198 -41.20 35.11 -17.29
C ILE A 198 -42.69 35.06 -16.86
N CYS A 199 -43.09 35.85 -15.87
CA CYS A 199 -44.36 36.59 -15.85
C CYS A 199 -44.05 38.01 -15.38
#